data_AF-A0A925XRE4-F1
#
_entry.id   AF-A0A925XRE4-F1
#
_cell.length_a   1.000
_cell.length_b   1.000
_cell.length_c   1.000
_cell.angle_alpha   90.00
_cell.angle_beta   90.00
_cell.angle_gamma   90.00
#
_symmetry.space_group_name_H-M   'P 1'
#
loop_
_entity.id
_entity.type
_entity.pdbx_description
1 polymer ?
#
loop_
_entity_poly.entity_id
_entity_poly.type
_entity_poly.pdbx_seq_one_letter_code
_entity_poly.pdbx_strand_id
1 'polypeptide(L)'
;MRIEADDMSLANAAPLAALGIEAIQRGDASFDLSGVRTCDSSALVVLMAWQRTAQAAGRSIQVTGVPDDMLSLAKVYGVNHILPITDGAR
;
A
#
# COMPACT_ATOMS: atom_id res chain seq x y z
N MET A 1 -6.67 1.17 -9.11
CA MET A 1 -5.53 1.96 -9.61
C MET A 1 -4.26 1.13 -9.57
N ARG A 2 -3.49 1.08 -10.67
CA ARG A 2 -2.17 0.43 -10.70
C ARG A 2 -1.10 1.45 -10.32
N ILE A 3 -0.15 1.05 -9.48
CA ILE A 3 1.01 1.87 -9.13
C ILE A 3 2.10 1.63 -10.17
N GLU A 4 2.43 2.68 -10.92
CA GLU A 4 3.50 2.69 -11.91
C GLU A 4 4.82 3.12 -11.24
N ALA A 5 5.35 2.26 -10.37
CA ALA A 5 6.65 2.45 -9.76
C ALA A 5 7.39 1.11 -9.69
N ASP A 6 8.65 1.09 -10.13
CA ASP A 6 9.52 -0.09 -10.02
C ASP A 6 9.94 -0.37 -8.57
N ASP A 7 10.02 0.67 -7.73
CA ASP A 7 10.35 0.58 -6.31
C ASP A 7 9.40 1.39 -5.43
N MET A 8 9.27 1.02 -4.16
CA MET A 8 8.65 1.85 -3.13
C MET A 8 9.65 2.10 -2.00
N SER A 9 10.34 3.22 -2.09
CA SER A 9 11.38 3.63 -1.15
C SER A 9 11.12 5.02 -0.58
N LEU A 10 11.93 5.44 0.39
CA LEU A 10 11.85 6.80 0.94
C LEU A 10 11.89 7.90 -0.16
N ALA A 11 12.59 7.65 -1.27
CA ALA A 11 12.74 8.61 -2.36
C ALA A 11 11.42 8.94 -3.08
N ASN A 12 10.49 7.98 -3.14
CA ASN A 12 9.21 8.14 -3.85
C ASN A 12 7.98 7.94 -2.95
N ALA A 13 8.17 7.67 -1.65
CA ALA A 13 7.10 7.48 -0.69
C ALA A 13 6.12 8.67 -0.62
N ALA A 14 6.63 9.90 -0.60
CA ALA A 14 5.80 11.11 -0.53
C ALA A 14 4.89 11.30 -1.76
N PRO A 15 5.40 11.30 -3.01
CA PRO A 15 4.54 11.43 -4.18
C PRO A 15 3.59 10.24 -4.35
N LEU A 16 4.00 9.00 -4.03
CA LEU A 16 3.11 7.84 -4.05
C LEU A 16 1.99 7.97 -3.01
N ALA A 17 2.30 8.40 -1.79
CA ALA A 17 1.32 8.65 -0.76
C ALA A 17 0.25 9.65 -1.23
N ALA A 18 0.67 10.80 -1.76
CA ALA A 18 -0.24 11.83 -2.28
C ALA A 18 -1.14 11.29 -3.40
N LEU A 19 -0.57 10.56 -4.35
CA LEU A 19 -1.30 9.97 -5.48
C LEU A 19 -2.40 9.01 -5.01
N GLY A 20 -2.09 8.10 -4.07
CA GLY A 20 -3.10 7.18 -3.55
C GLY A 20 -4.14 7.86 -2.66
N ILE A 21 -3.77 8.88 -1.88
CA ILE A 21 -4.72 9.70 -1.11
C ILE A 21 -5.74 10.36 -2.04
N GLU A 22 -5.27 10.97 -3.13
CA GLU A 22 -6.14 11.62 -4.11
C GLU A 22 -7.08 10.61 -4.78
N ALA A 23 -6.57 9.43 -5.15
CA ALA A 23 -7.40 8.34 -5.68
C ALA A 23 -8.48 7.91 -4.68
N ILE A 24 -8.15 7.76 -3.40
CA ILE A 24 -9.10 7.39 -2.33
C ILE A 24 -10.18 8.45 -2.16
N GLN A 25 -9.81 9.73 -2.21
CA GLN A 25 -10.77 10.83 -2.13
C GLN A 25 -11.73 10.85 -3.33
N ARG A 26 -11.26 10.45 -4.51
CA ARG A 26 -12.12 10.24 -5.71
C ARG A 26 -12.97 8.98 -5.63
N GLY A 27 -12.71 8.11 -4.66
CA GLY A 27 -13.49 6.93 -4.38
C GLY A 27 -12.84 5.61 -4.81
N ASP A 28 -11.59 5.63 -5.27
CA ASP A 28 -10.82 4.40 -5.52
C ASP A 28 -10.43 3.75 -4.18
N ALA A 29 -10.53 2.43 -4.11
CA ALA A 29 -10.12 1.68 -2.93
C ALA A 29 -9.28 0.44 -3.28
N SER A 30 -8.89 0.26 -4.54
CA SER A 30 -8.12 -0.91 -4.98
C SER A 30 -6.80 -0.47 -5.58
N PHE A 31 -5.69 -0.97 -5.05
CA PHE A 31 -4.33 -0.66 -5.45
C PHE A 31 -3.61 -1.93 -5.93
N ASP A 32 -3.05 -1.87 -7.13
CA ASP A 32 -2.23 -2.95 -7.72
C ASP A 32 -0.75 -2.54 -7.66
N LEU A 33 0.03 -3.28 -6.86
CA LEU A 33 1.46 -3.12 -6.66
C LEU A 33 2.30 -4.11 -7.49
N SER A 34 1.71 -4.86 -8.42
CA SER A 34 2.47 -5.84 -9.22
C SER A 34 3.56 -5.25 -10.12
N GLY A 35 3.61 -3.93 -10.28
CA GLY A 35 4.73 -3.21 -10.91
C GLY A 35 5.92 -2.98 -9.98
N VAL A 36 5.71 -3.03 -8.67
CA VAL A 36 6.73 -2.80 -7.64
C VAL A 36 7.59 -4.06 -7.51
N ARG A 37 8.90 -3.91 -7.67
CA ARG A 37 9.88 -4.99 -7.59
C ARG A 37 10.64 -4.97 -6.27
N THR A 38 10.91 -3.78 -5.73
CA THR A 38 11.64 -3.58 -4.48
C THR A 38 10.92 -2.60 -3.57
N CYS A 39 11.07 -2.77 -2.26
CA CYS A 39 10.48 -1.86 -1.29
C CYS A 39 11.29 -1.80 0.01
N ASP A 40 11.19 -0.67 0.72
CA ASP A 40 11.74 -0.52 2.08
C ASP A 40 10.62 -0.31 3.13
N SER A 41 11.00 0.02 4.36
CA SER A 41 10.06 0.27 5.45
C SER A 41 9.12 1.45 5.21
N SER A 42 9.49 2.39 4.33
CA SER A 42 8.66 3.55 3.95
C SER A 42 7.43 3.12 3.16
N ALA A 43 7.50 2.01 2.42
CA ALA A 43 6.34 1.48 1.69
C ALA A 43 5.19 1.12 2.63
N LEU A 44 5.50 0.57 3.82
CA LEU A 44 4.50 0.28 4.84
C LEU A 44 3.81 1.54 5.34
N VAL A 45 4.58 2.63 5.51
CA VAL A 45 4.04 3.93 5.93
C VAL A 45 3.08 4.50 4.87
N VAL A 46 3.40 4.35 3.59
CA VAL A 46 2.52 4.75 2.48
C VAL A 46 1.19 3.99 2.54
N LEU A 47 1.23 2.66 2.69
CA LEU A 47 0.02 1.84 2.79
C LEU A 47 -0.83 2.20 4.02
N MET A 48 -0.21 2.48 5.16
CA MET A 48 -0.92 2.94 6.35
C MET A 48 -1.57 4.32 6.16
N ALA A 49 -0.90 5.23 5.46
CA ALA A 49 -1.47 6.54 5.14
C ALA A 49 -2.71 6.41 4.26
N TRP A 50 -2.66 5.55 3.23
CA TRP A 50 -3.80 5.23 2.39
C TRP A 50 -4.94 4.58 3.19
N GLN A 51 -4.63 3.56 4.00
CA GLN A 51 -5.62 2.90 4.86
C GLN A 51 -6.29 3.92 5.80
N ARG A 52 -5.54 4.82 6.43
CA ARG A 52 -6.08 5.86 7.31
C ARG A 52 -7.01 6.81 6.57
N THR A 53 -6.65 7.23 5.36
CA THR A 53 -7.51 8.09 4.52
C THR A 53 -8.81 7.38 4.13
N ALA A 54 -8.73 6.12 3.73
CA ALA A 54 -9.93 5.35 3.40
C ALA A 54 -10.83 5.14 4.63
N GLN A 55 -10.24 4.83 5.78
CA GLN A 55 -10.96 4.63 7.04
C GLN A 55 -11.67 5.92 7.48
N ALA A 56 -11.06 7.09 7.26
CA ALA A 56 -11.72 8.38 7.50
C ALA A 56 -12.96 8.58 6.61
N ALA A 57 -13.00 7.94 5.44
CA ALA A 57 -14.16 7.90 4.55
C ALA A 57 -15.08 6.68 4.79
N GLY A 58 -14.88 5.92 5.88
CA GLY A 58 -15.67 4.72 6.20
C GLY A 58 -15.41 3.54 5.26
N ARG A 59 -14.24 3.51 4.63
CA ARG A 59 -13.83 2.51 3.64
C ARG A 59 -12.52 1.85 4.05
N SER A 60 -12.24 0.69 3.45
CA SER A 60 -10.93 0.06 3.49
C SER A 60 -10.35 0.06 2.09
N ILE A 61 -9.04 0.26 1.96
CA ILE A 61 -8.39 -0.03 0.68
C ILE A 61 -8.19 -1.54 0.55
N GLN A 62 -7.83 -2.00 -0.64
CA GLN A 62 -7.48 -3.36 -0.96
C GLN A 62 -6.23 -3.32 -1.82
N VAL A 63 -5.17 -3.99 -1.38
CA VAL A 63 -3.89 -3.99 -2.06
C VAL A 63 -3.62 -5.39 -2.62
N THR A 64 -3.20 -5.44 -3.88
CA THR A 64 -2.91 -6.67 -4.63
C THR A 64 -1.54 -6.57 -5.28
N GLY A 65 -0.95 -7.72 -5.67
CA GLY A 65 0.38 -7.73 -6.28
C GLY A 65 1.50 -7.26 -5.36
N VAL A 66 1.34 -7.44 -4.05
CA VAL A 66 2.34 -7.01 -3.05
C VAL A 66 3.59 -7.89 -3.15
N PRO A 67 4.81 -7.31 -3.20
CA PRO A 67 6.05 -8.09 -3.21
C PRO A 67 6.25 -8.89 -1.91
N ASP A 68 6.85 -10.08 -2.02
CA ASP A 68 7.19 -10.93 -0.85
C ASP A 68 8.09 -10.22 0.17
N ASP A 69 8.99 -9.34 -0.29
CA ASP A 69 9.84 -8.52 0.58
C ASP A 69 8.99 -7.58 1.44
N MET A 70 7.93 -6.98 0.89
CA MET A 70 7.03 -6.11 1.64
C MET A 70 6.24 -6.89 2.69
N LEU A 71 5.77 -8.09 2.34
CA LEU A 71 5.12 -9.01 3.28
C LEU A 71 6.06 -9.41 4.41
N SER A 72 7.33 -9.67 4.10
CA SER A 72 8.36 -10.00 5.08
C SER A 72 8.61 -8.84 6.02
N LEU A 73 8.75 -7.61 5.51
CA LEU A 73 8.86 -6.40 6.32
C LEU A 73 7.61 -6.23 7.21
N ALA A 74 6.40 -6.36 6.66
CA ALA A 74 5.16 -6.25 7.42
C ALA A 74 5.07 -7.24 8.59
N LYS A 75 5.55 -8.48 8.38
CA LYS A 75 5.65 -9.51 9.43
C LYS A 75 6.67 -9.14 10.50
N VAL A 76 7.87 -8.70 10.09
CA VAL A 76 8.95 -8.30 11.02
C VAL A 76 8.54 -7.10 11.87
N TYR A 77 7.85 -6.12 11.28
CA TYR A 77 7.34 -4.95 12.00
C TYR A 77 6.02 -5.23 12.74
N GLY A 78 5.43 -6.42 12.62
CA GLY A 78 4.19 -6.79 13.30
C GLY A 78 2.94 -6.10 12.77
N VAL A 79 3.02 -5.45 11.60
CA VAL A 79 1.94 -4.62 11.04
C VAL A 79 1.11 -5.33 9.97
N ASN A 80 1.40 -6.61 9.70
CA ASN A 80 0.68 -7.43 8.73
C ASN A 80 -0.84 -7.46 8.94
N HIS A 81 -1.30 -7.36 10.20
CA HIS A 81 -2.73 -7.35 10.56
C HIS A 81 -3.43 -6.00 10.29
N ILE A 82 -2.65 -4.92 10.13
CA ILE A 82 -3.14 -3.56 9.87
C ILE A 82 -3.21 -3.32 8.36
N LEU A 83 -2.39 -4.05 7.61
CA LEU A 83 -2.29 -3.86 6.19
C LEU A 83 -3.49 -4.51 5.46
N PRO A 84 -4.09 -3.77 4.51
CA PRO A 84 -5.19 -4.23 3.67
C PRO A 84 -4.71 -5.16 2.55
N ILE A 85 -3.85 -6.12 2.89
CA ILE A 85 -3.31 -7.08 1.93
C ILE A 85 -4.31 -8.21 1.87
N THR A 86 -4.96 -8.35 0.72
CA THR A 86 -5.73 -9.57 0.46
C THR A 86 -4.73 -10.70 0.25
N ASP A 87 -4.50 -11.48 1.30
CA ASP A 87 -3.82 -12.76 1.17
C ASP A 87 -4.68 -13.64 0.25
N GLY A 88 -4.12 -13.95 -0.92
CA GLY A 88 -4.78 -14.76 -1.95
C GLY A 88 -4.84 -16.25 -1.62
N ALA A 89 -4.76 -16.66 -0.36
CA ALA A 89 -4.92 -18.04 0.05
C ALA A 89 -6.08 -18.17 1.06
N ARG A 90 -7.23 -18.62 0.55
CA ARG A 90 -8.20 -19.37 1.33
C ARG A 90 -8.31 -20.77 0.76
#